data_AF-A0A3N5P687-F1
#
_entry.id   AF-A0A3N5P687-F1
#
_cell.length_a   1.000
_cell.length_b   1.000
_cell.length_c   1.000
_cell.angle_alpha   90.00
_cell.angle_beta   90.00
_cell.angle_gamma   90.00
#
_symmetry.space_group_name_H-M   'P 1'
#
loop_
_entity.id
_entity.type
_entity.pdbx_description
1 polymer ?
#
loop_
_entity_poly.entity_id
_entity_poly.type
_entity_poly.pdbx_seq_one_letter_code
_entity_poly.pdbx_strand_id
1 'polypeptide(L)'
;DLSIPRLILAYRQGIFPWYNPGEPIFWWSPDPRLILEPSDLHVSRRLERIIRQGRFQVTLDRAFNEVIKACSETRMKSGEGTWITPEMIEAYTELHYLGKTHSVETWQEDRLVGGLYGIAMGRVFFGESMFSKVSNASKAAFVILVRQLSEWGFAMIDCQVTTWHLLSLGAKEIPRPFFLKRLKKLIDLPSKAKSGKWS
;
A
#
# COMPACT_ATOMS: atom_id res chain seq x y z
N ASP A 1 -0.84 -2.18 21.82
CA ASP A 1 -1.79 -1.21 21.26
C ASP A 1 -1.39 -0.84 19.84
N LEU A 2 -2.24 -0.08 19.16
CA LEU A 2 -2.02 0.49 17.82
C LEU A 2 -1.73 1.99 17.92
N SER A 3 -1.10 2.45 19.00
CA SER A 3 -0.76 3.87 19.13
C SER A 3 0.15 4.32 18.00
N ILE A 4 -0.05 5.57 17.55
CA ILE A 4 0.72 6.17 16.46
C ILE A 4 2.24 6.04 16.65
N PRO A 5 2.83 6.34 17.82
CA PRO A 5 4.27 6.18 18.02
C PRO A 5 4.73 4.73 17.83
N ARG A 6 3.92 3.75 18.24
CA ARG A 6 4.25 2.33 18.10
C ARG A 6 4.15 1.86 16.66
N LEU A 7 3.11 2.26 15.94
CA LEU A 7 2.99 1.95 14.50
C LEU A 7 4.18 2.51 13.74
N ILE A 8 4.52 3.79 13.95
CA ILE A 8 5.68 4.41 13.32
C ILE A 8 6.96 3.64 13.65
N LEU A 9 7.18 3.29 14.92
CA LEU A 9 8.35 2.51 15.34
C LEU A 9 8.40 1.15 14.64
N ALA A 10 7.27 0.44 14.55
CA ALA A 10 7.19 -0.87 13.93
C ALA A 10 7.59 -0.79 12.44
N TYR A 11 7.00 0.12 11.66
CA TYR A 11 7.34 0.27 10.24
C TYR A 11 8.81 0.64 10.03
N ARG A 12 9.37 1.51 10.89
CA ARG A 12 10.80 1.85 10.86
C ARG A 12 11.71 0.64 11.11
N GLN A 13 11.21 -0.38 11.82
CA GLN A 13 11.90 -1.64 12.07
C GLN A 13 11.53 -2.75 11.09
N GLY A 14 10.70 -2.48 10.08
CA GLY A 14 10.27 -3.49 9.10
C GLY A 14 9.25 -4.47 9.68
N ILE A 15 8.46 -4.00 10.64
CA ILE A 15 7.44 -4.74 11.37
C ILE A 15 6.07 -4.13 11.07
N PHE A 16 5.04 -4.96 10.90
CA PHE A 16 3.67 -4.50 10.70
C PHE A 16 2.68 -5.35 11.51
N PRO A 17 1.54 -4.77 11.95
CA PRO A 17 0.54 -5.51 12.70
C PRO A 17 -0.34 -6.34 11.76
N TRP A 18 -0.62 -7.59 12.12
CA TRP A 18 -1.60 -8.43 11.43
C TRP A 18 -2.15 -9.49 12.39
N TYR A 19 -3.44 -9.43 12.67
CA TYR A 19 -4.14 -10.35 13.58
C TYR A 19 -5.62 -10.44 13.19
N ASN A 20 -6.32 -11.49 13.61
CA ASN A 20 -7.75 -11.64 13.38
C ASN A 20 -8.59 -10.95 14.48
N PRO A 21 -9.86 -10.62 14.21
CA PRO A 21 -10.77 -10.12 15.24
C PRO A 21 -10.83 -11.06 16.45
N GLY A 22 -10.63 -10.52 17.65
CA GLY A 22 -10.62 -11.28 18.91
C GLY A 22 -9.25 -11.85 19.30
N GLU A 23 -8.24 -11.81 18.43
CA GLU A 23 -6.87 -12.17 18.77
C GLU A 23 -6.10 -10.98 19.39
N PRO A 24 -5.06 -11.25 20.20
CA PRO A 24 -4.09 -10.23 20.57
C PRO A 24 -3.39 -9.64 19.33
N ILE A 25 -2.88 -8.41 19.46
CA ILE A 25 -2.12 -7.79 18.37
C ILE A 25 -0.81 -8.56 18.14
N PHE A 26 -0.69 -9.20 16.98
CA PHE A 26 0.56 -9.78 16.50
C PHE A 26 1.31 -8.83 15.57
N TRP A 27 2.64 -8.84 15.69
CA TRP A 27 3.56 -8.00 14.95
C TRP A 27 4.50 -8.88 14.12
N TRP A 28 4.54 -8.65 12.82
CA TRP A 28 5.18 -9.55 11.87
C TRP A 28 6.37 -8.93 11.17
N SER A 29 7.41 -9.75 10.93
CA SER A 29 8.54 -9.42 10.06
C SER A 29 8.98 -10.69 9.32
N PRO A 30 8.28 -11.07 8.24
CA PRO A 30 8.50 -12.34 7.53
C PRO A 30 9.87 -12.42 6.85
N ASP A 31 10.31 -13.65 6.64
CA ASP A 31 11.48 -14.03 5.85
C ASP A 31 11.09 -15.22 4.95
N PRO A 32 11.10 -15.08 3.61
CA PRO A 32 11.48 -13.90 2.85
C PRO A 32 10.48 -12.73 2.97
N ARG A 33 10.90 -11.54 2.51
CA ARG A 33 10.07 -10.33 2.41
C ARG A 33 9.81 -10.01 0.94
N LEU A 34 8.55 -9.80 0.57
CA LEU A 34 8.19 -9.37 -0.78
C LEU A 34 8.40 -7.84 -0.93
N ILE A 35 9.14 -7.43 -1.96
CA ILE A 35 9.30 -6.02 -2.33
C ILE A 35 9.07 -5.79 -3.81
N LEU A 36 8.79 -4.55 -4.20
CA LEU A 36 8.88 -4.08 -5.58
C LEU A 36 9.81 -2.86 -5.64
N GLU A 37 10.78 -2.88 -6.54
CA GLU A 37 11.55 -1.68 -6.88
C GLU A 37 10.81 -0.96 -8.02
N PRO A 38 10.65 0.38 -7.99
CA PRO A 38 9.92 1.06 -9.06
C PRO A 38 10.48 0.82 -10.47
N SER A 39 11.80 0.58 -10.58
CA SER A 39 12.48 0.22 -11.84
C SER A 39 12.08 -1.16 -12.38
N ASP A 40 11.60 -2.05 -11.51
CA ASP A 40 11.28 -3.44 -11.83
C ASP A 40 9.79 -3.60 -12.20
N LEU A 41 9.01 -2.50 -12.19
CA LEU A 41 7.59 -2.53 -12.48
C LEU A 41 7.31 -3.13 -13.86
N HIS A 42 6.67 -4.29 -13.88
CA HIS A 42 6.19 -4.93 -15.08
C HIS A 42 4.72 -4.59 -15.34
N VAL A 43 4.43 -3.93 -16.46
CA VAL A 43 3.06 -3.63 -16.89
C VAL A 43 2.75 -4.38 -18.17
N SER A 44 1.80 -5.31 -18.11
CA SER A 44 1.35 -6.03 -19.31
C SER A 44 0.80 -5.06 -20.36
N ARG A 45 1.00 -5.36 -21.65
CA ARG A 45 0.49 -4.53 -22.77
C ARG A 45 -1.02 -4.26 -22.67
N ARG A 46 -1.79 -5.23 -22.18
CA ARG A 46 -3.24 -5.10 -21.98
C ARG A 46 -3.57 -4.07 -20.91
N LEU A 47 -2.87 -4.10 -19.78
CA LEU A 47 -3.05 -3.15 -18.69
C LEU A 47 -2.62 -1.74 -19.11
N GLU A 48 -1.49 -1.62 -19.82
CA GLU A 48 -1.02 -0.34 -20.37
C GLU A 48 -2.07 0.30 -21.28
N ARG A 49 -2.68 -0.50 -22.16
CA ARG A 49 -3.76 -0.03 -23.03
C ARG A 49 -4.98 0.45 -22.24
N ILE A 50 -5.36 -0.24 -21.16
CA ILE A 50 -6.48 0.13 -20.30
C ILE A 50 -6.22 1.48 -19.62
N ILE A 51 -5.01 1.66 -19.07
CA ILE A 51 -4.59 2.91 -18.42
C ILE A 51 -4.60 4.06 -19.43
N ARG A 52 -3.99 3.87 -20.61
CA ARG A 52 -3.92 4.90 -21.65
C ARG A 52 -5.29 5.30 -22.22
N GLN A 53 -6.28 4.41 -22.17
CA GLN A 53 -7.65 4.71 -22.58
C GLN A 53 -8.40 5.64 -21.63
N GLY A 54 -7.83 5.97 -20.46
CA GLY A 54 -8.50 6.84 -19.49
C GLY A 54 -9.78 6.23 -18.91
N ARG A 55 -9.89 4.89 -18.90
CA ARG A 55 -11.07 4.19 -18.36
C ARG A 55 -11.30 4.45 -16.88
N PHE A 56 -10.26 4.88 -16.19
CA PHE A 56 -10.27 5.19 -14.78
C PHE A 56 -9.65 6.57 -14.56
N GLN A 57 -10.29 7.37 -13.72
CA GLN A 57 -9.65 8.54 -13.12
C GLN A 57 -8.94 8.07 -11.85
N VAL A 58 -7.66 8.40 -11.69
CA VAL A 58 -6.91 8.09 -10.48
C VAL A 58 -6.66 9.36 -9.68
N THR A 59 -6.97 9.31 -8.38
CA THR A 59 -6.65 10.38 -7.43
C THR A 59 -5.80 9.84 -6.28
N LEU A 60 -5.20 10.76 -5.53
CA LEU A 60 -4.43 10.47 -4.32
C LEU A 60 -5.09 11.20 -3.16
N ASP A 61 -5.16 10.56 -1.98
CA ASP A 61 -5.65 11.15 -0.73
C ASP A 61 -7.02 11.85 -0.80
N ARG A 62 -7.86 11.49 -1.78
CA ARG A 62 -9.19 12.09 -1.96
C ARG A 62 -10.21 11.43 -1.04
N ALA A 63 -10.13 10.12 -0.84
CA ALA A 63 -11.17 9.34 -0.15
C ALA A 63 -10.60 8.21 0.70
N PHE A 64 -9.59 8.51 1.52
CA PHE A 64 -8.89 7.53 2.37
C PHE A 64 -9.84 6.61 3.16
N ASN A 65 -10.82 7.20 3.86
CA ASN A 65 -11.77 6.46 4.68
C ASN A 65 -12.64 5.50 3.86
N GLU A 66 -12.97 5.84 2.62
CA GLU A 66 -13.72 4.95 1.73
C GLU A 66 -12.84 3.80 1.24
N VAL A 67 -11.57 4.09 0.93
CA VAL A 67 -10.60 3.09 0.47
C VAL A 67 -10.33 2.03 1.53
N ILE A 68 -10.03 2.43 2.77
CA ILE A 68 -9.71 1.46 3.84
C ILE A 68 -10.92 0.60 4.22
N LYS A 69 -12.13 1.20 4.24
CA LYS A 69 -13.39 0.45 4.44
C LYS A 69 -13.64 -0.54 3.30
N ALA A 70 -13.48 -0.12 2.06
CA ALA A 70 -13.65 -1.00 0.91
C ALA A 70 -12.62 -2.15 0.87
N CYS A 71 -11.39 -1.92 1.36
CA CYS A 71 -10.40 -2.99 1.58
C CYS A 71 -10.90 -4.02 2.61
N SER A 72 -11.42 -3.55 3.74
CA SER A 72 -11.96 -4.44 4.78
C SER A 72 -13.15 -5.25 4.27
N GLU A 73 -14.11 -4.60 3.61
CA GLU A 73 -15.30 -5.26 3.05
C GLU A 73 -14.96 -6.31 1.98
N THR A 74 -13.99 -6.02 1.12
CA THR A 74 -13.60 -6.94 0.05
C THR A 74 -13.00 -8.22 0.62
N ARG A 75 -12.18 -8.13 1.68
CA ARG A 75 -11.61 -9.29 2.39
C ARG A 75 -12.66 -10.11 3.12
N MET A 76 -13.63 -9.45 3.77
CA MET A 76 -14.76 -10.17 4.38
C MET A 76 -15.54 -10.98 3.35
N LYS A 77 -15.79 -10.42 2.15
CA LYS A 77 -16.49 -11.11 1.07
C LYS A 77 -15.72 -12.27 0.46
N SER A 78 -14.38 -12.31 0.55
CA SER A 78 -13.58 -13.45 0.09
C SER A 78 -13.54 -14.62 1.07
N GLY A 79 -14.15 -14.49 2.25
CA GLY A 79 -14.26 -15.58 3.23
C GLY A 79 -13.01 -15.80 4.08
N GLU A 80 -12.00 -14.93 3.96
CA GLU A 80 -10.73 -15.03 4.71
C GLU A 80 -10.76 -14.28 6.05
N GLY A 81 -11.91 -13.68 6.41
CA GLY A 81 -11.98 -12.69 7.48
C GLY A 81 -11.30 -11.37 7.08
N THR A 82 -11.13 -10.46 8.03
CA THR A 82 -10.40 -9.20 7.80
C THR A 82 -9.61 -8.81 9.04
N TRP A 83 -8.33 -8.52 8.86
CA TRP A 83 -7.48 -7.92 9.89
C TRP A 83 -7.68 -6.39 9.99
N ILE A 84 -8.42 -5.80 9.04
CA ILE A 84 -8.74 -4.38 9.00
C ILE A 84 -9.97 -4.14 9.90
N THR A 85 -9.75 -4.28 11.21
CA THR A 85 -10.76 -4.07 12.27
C THR A 85 -11.08 -2.58 12.46
N PRO A 86 -12.13 -2.22 13.20
CA PRO A 86 -12.43 -0.82 13.50
C PRO A 86 -11.25 -0.05 14.12
N GLU A 87 -10.49 -0.66 15.02
CA GLU A 87 -9.31 -0.07 15.67
C GLU A 87 -8.17 0.18 14.67
N MET A 88 -8.00 -0.72 13.70
CA MET A 88 -7.06 -0.53 12.61
C MET A 88 -7.52 0.61 11.68
N ILE A 89 -8.80 0.67 11.35
CA ILE A 89 -9.33 1.78 10.55
C ILE A 89 -9.06 3.12 11.24
N GLU A 90 -9.33 3.21 12.54
CA GLU A 90 -9.08 4.42 13.33
C GLU A 90 -7.59 4.80 13.34
N ALA A 91 -6.70 3.87 13.68
CA ALA A 91 -5.27 4.14 13.76
C ALA A 91 -4.65 4.58 12.42
N TYR A 92 -5.04 3.94 11.31
CA TYR A 92 -4.53 4.31 9.98
C TYR A 92 -5.16 5.61 9.46
N THR A 93 -6.38 5.93 9.87
CA THR A 93 -7.03 7.22 9.58
C THR A 93 -6.32 8.36 10.32
N GLU A 94 -5.95 8.16 11.58
CA GLU A 94 -5.14 9.12 12.33
C GLU A 94 -3.76 9.30 11.68
N LEU A 95 -3.09 8.22 11.26
CA LEU A 95 -1.85 8.32 10.47
C LEU A 95 -2.04 9.05 9.14
N HIS A 96 -3.20 8.91 8.48
CA HIS A 96 -3.52 9.66 7.27
C HIS A 96 -3.64 11.17 7.56
N TYR A 97 -4.30 11.57 8.63
CA TYR A 97 -4.37 12.98 9.04
C TYR A 97 -3.00 13.57 9.39
N LEU A 98 -2.08 12.75 9.89
CA LEU A 98 -0.69 13.12 10.12
C LEU A 98 0.18 13.12 8.85
N GLY A 99 -0.40 12.82 7.68
CA GLY A 99 0.30 12.78 6.39
C GLY A 99 1.32 11.65 6.28
N LYS A 100 1.05 10.51 6.94
CA LYS A 100 1.90 9.30 6.90
C LYS A 100 1.29 8.19 6.06
N THR A 101 -0.03 8.00 6.17
CA THR A 101 -0.76 7.03 5.34
C THR A 101 -1.41 7.75 4.17
N HIS A 102 -1.32 7.14 3.00
CA HIS A 102 -1.86 7.68 1.77
C HIS A 102 -2.75 6.67 1.06
N SER A 103 -3.79 7.17 0.40
CA SER A 103 -4.67 6.37 -0.45
C SER A 103 -4.48 6.73 -1.92
N VAL A 104 -4.76 5.75 -2.77
CA VAL A 104 -4.87 5.89 -4.21
C VAL A 104 -6.24 5.38 -4.61
N GLU A 105 -7.03 6.23 -5.22
CA GLU A 105 -8.40 5.92 -5.60
C GLU A 105 -8.52 5.73 -7.11
N THR A 106 -9.25 4.71 -7.53
CA THR A 106 -9.64 4.49 -8.93
C THR A 106 -11.13 4.74 -9.07
N TRP A 107 -11.49 5.75 -9.86
CA TRP A 107 -12.86 6.17 -10.12
C TRP A 107 -13.30 5.79 -11.53
N GLN A 108 -14.57 5.41 -11.67
CA GLN A 108 -15.25 5.23 -12.95
C GLN A 108 -16.65 5.82 -12.81
N GLU A 109 -17.01 6.79 -13.67
CA GLU A 109 -18.32 7.49 -13.60
C GLU A 109 -18.62 8.01 -12.19
N ASP A 110 -17.65 8.70 -11.57
CA ASP A 110 -17.70 9.22 -10.19
C ASP A 110 -17.90 8.18 -9.07
N ARG A 111 -17.82 6.88 -9.39
CA ARG A 111 -17.88 5.81 -8.40
C ARG A 111 -16.49 5.30 -8.05
N LEU A 112 -16.22 5.12 -6.76
CA LEU A 112 -15.01 4.49 -6.27
C LEU A 112 -15.06 2.98 -6.56
N VAL A 113 -14.32 2.56 -7.59
CA VAL A 113 -14.34 1.18 -8.13
C VAL A 113 -13.08 0.37 -7.82
N GLY A 114 -12.06 0.98 -7.25
CA GLY A 114 -10.87 0.31 -6.77
C GLY A 114 -9.94 1.28 -6.06
N GLY A 115 -8.86 0.76 -5.51
CA GLY A 115 -7.87 1.59 -4.85
C GLY A 115 -6.99 0.79 -3.93
N LEU A 116 -6.06 1.48 -3.29
CA LEU A 116 -5.16 0.92 -2.30
C LEU A 116 -4.74 1.99 -1.30
N TYR A 117 -4.23 1.58 -0.17
CA TYR A 117 -3.60 2.49 0.78
C TYR A 117 -2.28 1.93 1.30
N GLY A 118 -1.45 2.81 1.83
CA GLY A 118 -0.16 2.44 2.38
C GLY A 118 0.51 3.60 3.11
N ILE A 119 1.62 3.30 3.77
CA ILE A 119 2.38 4.28 4.55
C ILE A 119 3.61 4.73 3.79
N ALA A 120 3.87 6.03 3.73
CA ALA A 120 5.07 6.60 3.15
C ALA A 120 6.04 7.06 4.24
N MET A 121 7.28 6.55 4.20
CA MET A 121 8.36 7.00 5.08
C MET A 121 9.69 7.05 4.35
N GLY A 122 10.31 8.22 4.33
CA GLY A 122 11.52 8.46 3.56
C GLY A 122 11.32 8.09 2.09
N ARG A 123 12.13 7.15 1.59
CA ARG A 123 12.04 6.60 0.23
C ARG A 123 11.41 5.21 0.16
N VAL A 124 10.63 4.83 1.17
CA VAL A 124 9.92 3.54 1.24
C VAL A 124 8.41 3.77 1.31
N PHE A 125 7.67 3.01 0.51
CA PHE A 125 6.21 2.94 0.58
C PHE A 125 5.79 1.54 1.04
N PHE A 126 5.05 1.44 2.14
CA PHE A 126 4.54 0.19 2.69
C PHE A 126 3.10 0.00 2.22
N GLY A 127 2.86 -0.90 1.26
CA GLY A 127 1.52 -1.12 0.72
C GLY A 127 0.68 -1.98 1.66
N GLU A 128 -0.43 -1.50 2.19
CA GLU A 128 -1.18 -2.24 3.23
C GLU A 128 -2.27 -3.14 2.66
N SER A 129 -3.15 -2.57 1.85
CA SER A 129 -4.19 -3.33 1.15
C SER A 129 -4.69 -2.61 -0.06
N MET A 130 -5.35 -3.39 -0.91
CA MET A 130 -6.01 -2.92 -2.12
C MET A 130 -7.36 -3.62 -2.27
N PHE A 131 -8.26 -2.99 -3.00
CA PHE A 131 -9.55 -3.57 -3.38
C PHE A 131 -9.87 -3.24 -4.83
N SER A 132 -10.72 -4.07 -5.44
CA SER A 132 -11.19 -3.88 -6.81
C SER A 132 -12.64 -4.34 -6.90
N LYS A 133 -13.56 -3.42 -7.21
CA LYS A 133 -14.97 -3.72 -7.51
C LYS A 133 -15.17 -4.05 -8.99
N VAL A 134 -14.29 -3.54 -9.85
CA VAL A 134 -14.27 -3.84 -11.30
C VAL A 134 -12.88 -4.32 -11.74
N SER A 135 -12.81 -5.01 -12.87
CA SER A 135 -11.56 -5.59 -13.36
C SER A 135 -10.51 -4.52 -13.66
N ASN A 136 -9.27 -4.76 -13.22
CA ASN A 136 -8.09 -3.89 -13.41
C ASN A 136 -8.08 -2.57 -12.61
N ALA A 137 -9.08 -2.26 -11.80
CA ALA A 137 -9.11 -0.99 -11.07
C ALA A 137 -7.98 -0.88 -10.03
N SER A 138 -7.75 -1.91 -9.21
CA SER A 138 -6.62 -1.93 -8.26
C SER A 138 -5.25 -1.96 -8.96
N LYS A 139 -5.14 -2.69 -10.07
CA LYS A 139 -3.92 -2.74 -10.89
C LYS A 139 -3.58 -1.37 -11.49
N ALA A 140 -4.59 -0.65 -11.97
CA ALA A 140 -4.40 0.70 -12.49
C ALA A 140 -3.91 1.66 -11.39
N ALA A 141 -4.55 1.64 -10.21
CA ALA A 141 -4.08 2.41 -9.04
C ALA A 141 -2.63 2.08 -8.70
N PHE A 142 -2.29 0.80 -8.59
CA PHE A 142 -0.93 0.37 -8.23
C PHE A 142 0.12 0.80 -9.26
N VAL A 143 -0.15 0.61 -10.56
CA VAL A 143 0.80 1.02 -11.62
C VAL A 143 1.00 2.53 -11.62
N ILE A 144 -0.07 3.32 -11.49
CA ILE A 144 0.01 4.78 -11.46
C ILE A 144 0.76 5.24 -10.20
N LEU A 145 0.49 4.62 -9.05
CA LEU A 145 1.23 4.89 -7.82
C LEU A 145 2.72 4.61 -8.00
N VAL A 146 3.11 3.44 -8.51
CA VAL A 146 4.54 3.09 -8.63
C VAL A 146 5.26 4.06 -9.58
N ARG A 147 4.60 4.50 -10.67
CA ARG A 147 5.12 5.56 -11.54
C ARG A 147 5.34 6.86 -10.78
N GLN A 148 4.34 7.30 -10.01
CA GLN A 148 4.44 8.53 -9.22
C GLN A 148 5.52 8.44 -8.13
N LEU A 149 5.61 7.31 -7.44
CA LEU A 149 6.63 7.04 -6.43
C LEU A 149 8.04 7.09 -7.04
N SER A 150 8.21 6.57 -8.27
CA SER A 150 9.47 6.66 -9.02
C SER A 150 9.87 8.12 -9.26
N GLU A 151 8.94 8.95 -9.74
CA GLU A 151 9.18 10.39 -9.95
C GLU A 151 9.52 11.11 -8.64
N TRP A 152 8.89 10.69 -7.53
CA TRP A 152 9.18 11.20 -6.19
C TRP A 152 10.45 10.63 -5.55
N GLY A 153 11.17 9.74 -6.25
CA GLY A 153 12.45 9.20 -5.79
C GLY A 153 12.32 8.15 -4.68
N PHE A 154 11.16 7.52 -4.53
CA PHE A 154 11.06 6.30 -3.73
C PHE A 154 11.88 5.19 -4.39
N ALA A 155 12.47 4.33 -3.56
CA ALA A 155 13.39 3.29 -4.01
C ALA A 155 12.88 1.87 -3.70
N MET A 156 11.83 1.74 -2.89
CA MET A 156 11.31 0.44 -2.49
C MET A 156 9.84 0.56 -2.11
N ILE A 157 9.02 -0.33 -2.66
CA ILE A 157 7.69 -0.64 -2.16
C ILE A 157 7.80 -1.94 -1.36
N ASP A 158 7.44 -1.90 -0.08
CA ASP A 158 7.27 -3.09 0.74
C ASP A 158 5.87 -3.67 0.49
N CYS A 159 5.84 -4.93 0.08
CA CYS A 159 4.64 -5.68 -0.24
C CYS A 159 4.36 -6.79 0.79
N GLN A 160 5.13 -6.83 1.88
CA GLN A 160 5.03 -7.75 3.00
C GLN A 160 5.08 -9.22 2.58
N VAL A 161 3.93 -9.80 2.25
CA VAL A 161 3.74 -11.22 1.97
C VAL A 161 3.45 -11.46 0.49
N THR A 162 3.99 -12.56 -0.01
CA THR A 162 3.97 -12.90 -1.42
C THR A 162 2.56 -13.14 -1.94
N THR A 163 2.26 -12.49 -3.06
CA THR A 163 1.05 -12.76 -3.84
C THR A 163 1.41 -12.90 -5.32
N TRP A 164 0.78 -13.86 -6.00
CA TRP A 164 0.93 -14.03 -7.45
C TRP A 164 0.63 -12.74 -8.23
N HIS A 165 -0.31 -11.96 -7.73
CA HIS A 165 -0.66 -10.67 -8.28
C HIS A 165 0.55 -9.72 -8.35
N LEU A 166 1.24 -9.51 -7.23
CA LEU A 166 2.38 -8.59 -7.14
C LEU A 166 3.61 -9.14 -7.86
N LEU A 167 3.85 -10.46 -7.81
CA LEU A 167 4.91 -11.10 -8.60
C LEU A 167 4.72 -10.83 -10.10
N SER A 168 3.48 -10.92 -10.61
CA SER A 168 3.18 -10.61 -12.02
C SER A 168 3.42 -9.14 -12.41
N LEU A 169 3.55 -8.25 -11.43
CA LEU A 169 3.86 -6.82 -11.60
C LEU A 169 5.34 -6.50 -11.37
N GLY A 170 6.19 -7.52 -11.22
CA GLY A 170 7.64 -7.38 -11.04
C GLY A 170 8.12 -7.40 -9.59
N ALA A 171 7.23 -7.65 -8.61
CA ALA A 171 7.67 -7.83 -7.23
C ALA A 171 8.54 -9.09 -7.11
N LYS A 172 9.45 -9.08 -6.14
CA LYS A 172 10.40 -10.16 -5.87
C LYS A 172 10.58 -10.36 -4.37
N GLU A 173 10.80 -11.60 -3.98
CA GLU A 173 11.17 -11.96 -2.63
C GLU A 173 12.65 -11.69 -2.39
N ILE A 174 12.97 -11.12 -1.23
CA ILE A 174 14.34 -10.96 -0.75
C ILE A 174 14.47 -11.49 0.68
N PRO A 175 15.64 -11.98 1.10
CA PRO A 175 15.86 -12.36 2.49
C PRO A 175 15.62 -11.17 3.43
N ARG A 176 14.97 -11.41 4.57
CA ARG A 176 14.67 -10.37 5.57
C ARG A 176 15.90 -9.58 6.01
N PRO A 177 17.09 -10.18 6.27
CA PRO A 177 18.27 -9.40 6.61
C PRO A 177 18.66 -8.38 5.53
N PHE A 178 18.47 -8.72 4.25
CA PHE A 178 18.72 -7.81 3.13
C PHE A 178 17.68 -6.69 3.06
N PHE A 179 16.40 -7.02 3.27
CA PHE A 179 15.32 -6.03 3.38
C PHE A 179 15.60 -5.02 4.50
N LEU A 180 15.89 -5.48 5.72
CA LEU A 180 16.14 -4.59 6.87
C LEU A 180 17.37 -3.69 6.64
N LYS A 181 18.41 -4.21 5.99
CA LYS A 181 19.59 -3.42 5.60
C LYS A 181 19.24 -2.32 4.59
N ARG A 182 18.37 -2.60 3.62
CA ARG A 182 17.87 -1.59 2.67
C ARG A 182 16.95 -0.58 3.36
N LEU A 183 16.01 -1.06 4.16
CA LEU A 183 15.07 -0.24 4.92
C LEU A 183 15.80 0.82 5.76
N LYS A 184 16.79 0.41 6.58
CA LYS A 184 17.59 1.32 7.41
C LYS A 184 18.26 2.44 6.61
N LYS A 185 18.65 2.17 5.35
CA LYS A 185 19.26 3.18 4.47
C LYS A 185 18.24 4.13 3.85
N LEU A 186 17.01 3.69 3.63
CA LEU A 186 16.00 4.42 2.85
C LEU A 186 14.99 5.19 3.71
N ILE A 187 14.73 4.71 4.93
CA ILE A 187 13.61 5.16 5.77
C ILE A 187 13.73 6.63 6.23
N ASP A 188 14.96 7.15 6.31
CA ASP A 188 15.25 8.53 6.72
C ASP A 188 15.73 9.40 5.56
N LEU A 189 15.82 8.86 4.33
CA LEU A 189 16.18 9.66 3.16
C LEU A 189 14.97 10.46 2.67
N PRO A 190 15.12 11.75 2.36
CA PRO A 190 14.03 12.56 1.86
C PRO A 190 13.60 12.07 0.46
N SER A 191 12.29 11.96 0.26
CA SER A 191 11.65 11.86 -1.06
C SER A 191 11.23 13.25 -1.54
N LYS A 192 10.76 13.33 -2.80
CA LYS A 192 10.19 14.56 -3.39
C LYS A 192 8.66 14.63 -3.25
N ALA A 193 8.04 13.67 -2.56
CA ALA A 193 6.61 13.72 -2.30
C ALA A 193 6.26 14.95 -1.44
N LYS A 194 5.04 15.46 -1.61
CA LYS A 194 4.51 16.53 -0.74
C LYS A 194 4.55 16.07 0.71
N SER A 195 4.87 16.99 1.63
CA SER A 195 4.63 16.78 3.06
C SER A 195 3.14 16.94 3.35
N GLY A 196 2.54 16.04 4.13
CA GLY A 196 1.10 16.05 4.37
C GLY A 196 0.32 15.29 3.29
N LYS A 197 -0.86 15.78 2.90
CA LYS A 197 -1.69 15.13 1.88
C LYS A 197 -1.07 15.23 0.47
N TRP A 198 -1.25 14.19 -0.33
CA TRP A 198 -0.78 14.11 -1.72
C TRP A 198 -1.74 14.73 -2.75
N SER A 199 -2.99 15.00 -2.36
CA SER A 199 -3.98 15.72 -3.19
C SER A 199 -3.56 17.16 -3.52
#